data_AF-A0A2S9SLF3-F1
#
_entry.id   AF-A0A2S9SLF3-F1
#
_cell.length_a   1.000
_cell.length_b   1.000
_cell.length_c   1.000
_cell.angle_alpha   90.00
_cell.angle_beta   90.00
_cell.angle_gamma   90.00
#
_symmetry.space_group_name_H-M   'P 1'
#
loop_
_entity.id
_entity.type
_entity.pdbx_description
1 polymer ?
#
loop_
_entity_poly.entity_id
_entity_poly.type
_entity_poly.pdbx_seq_one_letter_code
_entity_poly.pdbx_strand_id
1 'polypeptide(L)'
;SINKYDLANELKDVTGYDLNDLKEENGKFLTSKGEDIFELYKKSVQSKYFFSKDLQESQINHYGNLLKEFSKIGLNNIPNFEAKKEEDLMQILDKIKPLEIYV
;
A
#
# COMPACT_ATOMS: atom_id res chain seq x y z
N SER A 1 0.48 -0.24 12.02
CA SER A 1 1.48 0.66 11.45
C SER A 1 1.01 1.06 10.06
N ILE A 2 0.99 2.34 9.74
CA ILE A 2 0.56 2.83 8.42
C ILE A 2 1.74 2.58 7.46
N ASN A 3 1.59 1.66 6.49
CA ASN A 3 2.74 1.15 5.76
C ASN A 3 2.87 1.77 4.35
N LYS A 4 3.87 2.66 4.19
CA LYS A 4 4.26 3.26 2.92
C LYS A 4 4.68 2.22 1.87
N TYR A 5 5.30 1.13 2.30
CA TYR A 5 5.70 0.03 1.42
C TYR A 5 4.49 -0.72 0.85
N ASP A 6 3.50 -1.04 1.69
CA ASP A 6 2.29 -1.74 1.22
C ASP A 6 1.51 -0.88 0.22
N LEU A 7 1.36 0.42 0.50
CA LEU A 7 0.72 1.34 -0.44
C LEU A 7 1.48 1.43 -1.76
N ALA A 8 2.81 1.57 -1.72
CA ALA A 8 3.61 1.68 -2.93
C ALA A 8 3.50 0.42 -3.80
N ASN A 9 3.56 -0.76 -3.20
CA ASN A 9 3.44 -2.02 -3.93
C ASN A 9 2.05 -2.24 -4.49
N GLU A 10 1.01 -1.98 -3.69
CA GLU A 10 -0.38 -2.09 -4.14
C GLU A 10 -0.63 -1.18 -5.34
N LEU A 11 -0.24 0.10 -5.25
CA LEU A 11 -0.42 1.05 -6.35
C LEU A 11 0.30 0.59 -7.61
N LYS A 12 1.54 0.11 -7.46
CA LYS A 12 2.32 -0.39 -8.59
C LYS A 12 1.69 -1.62 -9.22
N ASP A 13 1.20 -2.56 -8.42
CA ASP A 13 0.54 -3.78 -8.94
C ASP A 13 -0.80 -3.45 -9.61
N VAL A 14 -1.61 -2.57 -9.02
CA VAL A 14 -2.99 -2.32 -9.46
C VAL A 14 -3.09 -1.27 -10.56
N THR A 15 -2.25 -0.23 -10.52
CA THR A 15 -2.31 0.90 -11.45
C THR A 15 -1.12 1.00 -12.39
N GLY A 16 -0.01 0.32 -12.06
CA GLY A 16 1.26 0.43 -12.80
C GLY A 16 2.11 1.65 -12.44
N TYR A 17 1.64 2.54 -11.57
CA TYR A 17 2.37 3.75 -11.17
C TYR A 17 3.17 3.53 -9.90
N ASP A 18 4.42 4.01 -9.89
CA ASP A 18 5.24 4.08 -8.69
C ASP A 18 4.83 5.29 -7.85
N LEU A 19 4.62 5.10 -6.55
CA LEU A 19 4.21 6.17 -5.64
C LEU A 19 5.24 7.32 -5.61
N ASN A 20 6.52 7.02 -5.80
CA ASN A 20 7.58 8.05 -5.78
C ASN A 20 7.62 8.92 -7.05
N ASP A 21 6.96 8.49 -8.13
CA ASP A 21 6.87 9.24 -9.39
C ASP A 21 5.65 10.19 -9.42
N LEU A 22 4.80 10.14 -8.40
CA LEU A 22 3.58 10.93 -8.33
C LEU A 22 3.83 12.31 -7.71
N LYS A 23 3.16 13.31 -8.25
CA LYS A 23 3.16 14.66 -7.69
C LYS A 23 2.17 14.74 -6.54
N GLU A 24 2.65 15.14 -5.36
CA GLU A 24 1.79 15.52 -4.23
C GLU A 24 1.21 16.92 -4.45
N GLU A 25 -0.12 17.04 -4.45
CA GLU A 25 -0.80 18.33 -4.60
C GLU A 25 -2.18 18.31 -3.95
N ASN A 26 -2.47 19.29 -3.08
CA ASN A 26 -3.80 19.50 -2.48
C ASN A 26 -4.41 18.25 -1.83
N GLY A 27 -3.61 17.47 -1.09
CA GLY A 27 -4.09 16.25 -0.44
C GLY A 27 -4.37 15.09 -1.41
N LYS A 28 -3.79 15.13 -2.61
CA LYS A 28 -3.86 14.08 -3.63
C LYS A 28 -2.47 13.74 -4.15
N PHE A 29 -2.40 12.61 -4.83
CA PHE A 29 -1.26 12.21 -5.65
C PHE A 29 -1.69 12.21 -7.11
N LEU A 30 -0.95 12.94 -7.94
CA LEU A 30 -1.25 13.14 -9.34
C LEU A 30 -0.19 12.48 -10.22
N THR A 31 -0.61 11.88 -11.33
CA THR A 31 0.32 11.45 -12.38
C THR A 31 0.98 12.66 -13.05
N SER A 32 1.99 12.43 -13.88
CA SER A 32 2.60 13.47 -14.72
C SER A 32 1.61 14.14 -15.68
N LYS A 33 0.46 13.48 -15.95
CA LYS A 33 -0.64 14.02 -16.77
C LYS A 33 -1.70 14.77 -15.94
N GLY A 34 -1.54 14.84 -14.62
CA GLY A 34 -2.50 15.48 -13.71
C GLY A 34 -3.69 14.59 -13.32
N GLU A 35 -3.62 13.28 -13.56
CA GLU A 35 -4.69 12.36 -13.19
C GLU A 35 -4.58 11.98 -11.71
N ASP A 36 -5.71 11.95 -11.00
CA ASP A 36 -5.77 11.55 -9.60
C ASP A 36 -5.56 10.03 -9.45
N ILE A 37 -4.48 9.63 -8.77
CA ILE A 37 -4.15 8.21 -8.62
C ILE A 37 -5.24 7.44 -7.90
N PHE A 38 -6.00 8.08 -7.00
CA PHE A 38 -7.08 7.40 -6.28
C PHE A 38 -8.23 7.02 -7.22
N GLU A 39 -8.55 7.87 -8.20
CA GLU A 39 -9.57 7.55 -9.19
C GLU A 39 -9.12 6.45 -10.15
N LEU A 40 -7.82 6.45 -10.52
CA LEU A 40 -7.23 5.35 -11.30
C LEU A 40 -7.28 4.03 -10.52
N TYR A 41 -6.90 4.07 -9.24
CA TYR A 41 -6.92 2.91 -8.35
C TYR A 41 -8.31 2.29 -8.23
N LYS A 42 -9.36 3.09 -7.98
CA LYS A 42 -10.75 2.60 -7.93
C LYS A 42 -11.15 1.85 -9.20
N LYS A 43 -10.90 2.46 -10.37
CA LYS A 43 -11.23 1.85 -11.67
C LYS A 43 -10.45 0.55 -11.89
N SER A 44 -9.18 0.52 -11.51
CA SER A 44 -8.35 -0.67 -11.60
C SER A 44 -8.81 -1.79 -10.67
N VAL A 45 -9.13 -1.51 -9.40
CA VAL A 45 -9.67 -2.53 -8.47
C VAL A 45 -10.94 -3.16 -9.03
N GLN A 46 -11.88 -2.34 -9.50
CA GLN A 46 -13.16 -2.78 -10.04
C GLN A 46 -13.05 -3.60 -11.34
N SER A 47 -11.95 -3.45 -12.08
CA SER A 47 -11.71 -4.17 -13.34
C SER A 47 -10.75 -5.36 -13.20
N LYS A 48 -9.79 -5.30 -12.28
CA LYS A 48 -8.75 -6.33 -12.08
C LYS A 48 -9.25 -7.46 -11.18
N TYR A 49 -10.01 -7.16 -10.13
CA TYR A 49 -10.44 -8.14 -9.14
C TYR A 49 -11.90 -8.55 -9.33
N PHE A 50 -12.16 -9.85 -9.22
CA PHE A 50 -13.49 -10.45 -9.36
C PHE A 50 -14.13 -10.80 -8.00
N PHE A 51 -13.68 -10.16 -6.91
CA PHE A 51 -14.26 -10.33 -5.57
C PHE A 51 -15.61 -9.61 -5.45
N SER A 52 -16.35 -9.85 -4.37
CA SER A 52 -17.62 -9.15 -4.10
C SER A 52 -17.43 -7.63 -4.03
N LYS A 53 -18.50 -6.87 -4.31
CA LYS A 53 -18.47 -5.40 -4.25
C LYS A 53 -18.01 -4.89 -2.89
N ASP A 54 -18.46 -5.51 -1.80
CA ASP A 54 -18.08 -5.14 -0.43
C ASP A 54 -16.57 -5.30 -0.19
N LEU A 55 -15.95 -6.36 -0.74
CA LEU A 55 -14.51 -6.57 -0.62
C LEU A 55 -13.73 -5.55 -1.46
N GLN A 56 -14.20 -5.22 -2.66
CA GLN A 56 -13.61 -4.18 -3.50
C GLN A 56 -13.69 -2.80 -2.81
N GLU A 57 -14.84 -2.45 -2.25
CA GLU A 57 -15.04 -1.20 -1.52
C GLU A 57 -14.17 -1.14 -0.26
N SER A 58 -14.06 -2.24 0.48
CA SER A 58 -13.17 -2.33 1.64
C SER A 58 -11.70 -2.04 1.26
N GLN A 59 -11.22 -2.66 0.19
CA GLN A 59 -9.87 -2.43 -0.34
C GLN A 59 -9.67 -0.98 -0.82
N ILE A 60 -10.63 -0.45 -1.60
CA ILE A 60 -10.64 0.94 -2.06
C ILE A 60 -10.57 1.92 -0.90
N ASN A 61 -11.39 1.70 0.14
CA ASN A 61 -11.44 2.57 1.30
C ASN A 61 -10.14 2.51 2.10
N HIS A 62 -9.56 1.32 2.25
CA HIS A 62 -8.29 1.14 2.95
C HIS A 62 -7.17 1.95 2.30
N TYR A 63 -6.86 1.69 1.02
CA TYR A 63 -5.77 2.37 0.34
C TYR A 63 -6.07 3.84 -0.01
N GLY A 64 -7.35 4.18 -0.21
CA GLY A 64 -7.80 5.56 -0.39
C GLY A 64 -7.53 6.44 0.85
N ASN A 65 -7.75 5.89 2.05
CA ASN A 65 -7.42 6.59 3.29
C ASN A 65 -5.92 6.79 3.44
N LEU A 66 -5.11 5.77 3.11
CA LEU A 66 -3.64 5.88 3.13
C LEU A 66 -3.14 6.97 2.18
N LEU A 67 -3.62 7.02 0.93
CA LEU A 67 -3.30 8.08 -0.02
C LEU A 67 -3.64 9.46 0.55
N LYS A 68 -4.81 9.62 1.16
CA LYS A 68 -5.26 10.90 1.74
C LYS A 68 -4.47 11.31 2.97
N GLU A 69 -4.06 10.37 3.81
CA GLU A 69 -3.23 10.65 4.98
C GLU A 69 -1.82 11.03 4.55
N PHE A 70 -1.24 10.27 3.62
CA PHE A 70 0.13 10.50 3.16
C PHE A 70 0.30 11.76 2.34
N SER A 71 -0.68 12.13 1.52
CA SER A 71 -0.65 13.39 0.79
C SER A 71 -0.73 14.63 1.69
N LYS A 72 -1.23 14.49 2.93
CA LYS A 72 -1.24 15.56 3.94
C LYS A 72 0.06 15.63 4.71
N ILE A 73 0.66 14.49 5.02
CA ILE A 73 1.91 14.39 5.78
C ILE A 73 3.11 14.71 4.87
N GLY A 74 3.05 14.29 3.60
CA GLY A 74 4.13 14.29 2.62
C GLY A 74 4.98 13.04 2.72
N LEU A 75 5.27 12.38 1.58
CA LEU A 75 5.97 11.09 1.57
C LEU A 75 7.37 11.13 2.18
N ASN A 76 8.04 12.28 2.12
CA ASN A 76 9.37 12.50 2.72
C ASN A 76 9.33 12.55 4.26
N ASN A 77 8.16 12.85 4.85
CA ASN A 77 7.98 12.93 6.29
C ASN A 77 7.48 11.61 6.89
N ILE A 78 7.19 10.61 6.06
CA ILE A 78 6.80 9.28 6.50
C ILE A 78 8.05 8.41 6.54
N PRO A 79 8.41 7.84 7.71
CA PRO A 79 9.54 6.92 7.81
C PRO A 79 9.39 5.82 6.77
N ASN A 80 10.42 5.63 5.93
CA ASN A 80 10.46 4.52 5.00
C ASN A 80 10.45 3.24 5.84
N PHE A 81 9.33 2.52 5.84
CA PHE A 81 9.32 1.15 6.32
C PHE A 81 9.87 0.32 5.16
N GLU A 82 11.16 0.02 5.18
CA GLU A 82 11.67 -1.05 4.32
C GLU A 82 10.88 -2.33 4.66
N ALA A 83 10.57 -3.15 3.65
CA ALA A 83 10.18 -4.52 3.94
C ALA A 83 11.22 -5.09 4.91
N LYS A 84 10.76 -5.71 6.02
CA LYS A 84 11.68 -6.44 6.88
C LYS A 84 12.52 -7.33 5.99
N LYS A 85 13.85 -7.15 6.02
CA LYS A 85 14.74 -7.96 5.19
C LYS A 85 14.51 -9.42 5.57
N GLU A 86 14.75 -10.35 4.66
CA GLU A 86 14.62 -11.78 4.94
C GLU A 86 15.38 -12.17 6.23
N GLU A 87 16.50 -11.50 6.48
CA GLU A 87 17.30 -11.58 7.70
C GLU A 87 16.58 -11.09 8.98
N ASP A 88 15.78 -10.01 8.90
CA ASP A 88 14.93 -9.55 10.01
C ASP A 88 13.75 -10.50 10.26
N LEU A 89 13.23 -11.14 9.21
CA LEU A 89 12.20 -12.16 9.32
C LEU A 89 12.74 -13.46 9.93
N MET A 90 13.92 -13.89 9.51
CA MET A 90 14.64 -15.05 10.07
C MET A 90 14.90 -14.86 11.57
N GLN A 91 15.37 -13.68 11.99
CA GLN A 91 15.56 -13.37 13.42
C GLN A 91 14.27 -13.40 14.24
N ILE A 92 13.10 -13.19 13.60
CA ILE A 92 11.80 -13.30 14.25
C ILE A 92 11.38 -14.76 14.32
N LEU A 93 11.55 -15.53 13.24
CA LEU A 93 11.27 -16.96 13.19
C LEU A 93 12.09 -17.73 14.23
N ASP A 94 13.38 -17.41 14.40
CA ASP A 94 14.25 -18.00 15.42
C ASP A 94 13.80 -17.72 16.86
N LYS A 95 13.07 -16.61 17.07
CA LYS A 95 12.51 -16.25 18.38
C LYS A 95 11.18 -16.94 18.68
N ILE A 96 10.54 -17.53 17.66
CA ILE A 96 9.35 -18.37 17.86
C ILE A 96 9.85 -19.75 18.23
N LYS A 97 9.78 -20.11 19.52
CA LYS A 97 10.04 -21.49 19.94
C LYS A 97 9.10 -22.43 19.18
N PRO A 98 9.62 -23.48 18.52
CA PRO A 98 8.75 -24.47 17.91
C PRO A 98 7.85 -25.07 18.99
N LEU A 99 6.54 -25.10 18.75
CA LEU A 99 5.64 -25.89 19.58
C LEU A 99 6.04 -27.36 19.39
N GLU A 100 6.68 -27.95 20.39
CA GLU A 100 6.79 -29.40 20.49
C GLU A 100 5.38 -29.97 20.64
N ILE A 101 4.80 -30.41 19.52
CA ILE A 101 3.61 -31.26 19.54
C ILE A 101 4.12 -32.64 19.92
N TYR A 102 3.99 -33.01 21.19
CA TYR A 102 4.19 -34.38 21.64
C TYR A 102 3.07 -35.25 21.02
N VAL A 103 3.46 -36.19 20.16
CA VAL A 103 2.59 -37.25 19.61
C VAL A 103 2.77 -38.51 20.44
#